data_AF-A0A645EZK3-F1
#
_entry.id   AF-A0A645EZK3-F1
#
_cell.length_a   1.000
_cell.length_b   1.000
_cell.length_c   1.000
_cell.angle_alpha   90.00
_cell.angle_beta   90.00
_cell.angle_gamma   90.00
#
_symmetry.space_group_name_H-M   'P 1'
#
loop_
_entity.id
_entity.type
_entity.pdbx_description
1 polymer ?
#
loop_
_entity_poly.entity_id
_entity_poly.type
_entity_poly.pdbx_seq_one_letter_code
_entity_poly.pdbx_strand_id
1 'polypeptide(L)'
;MDSSIFSVGVLHCNVGKMNDDRYAPCSLEDLRLAGLDYWALGHVHTKSVLSHEQPCVVYPGNTQGVSIREVGPRGCCLVEVDENGKATPAFISTEAIRWEKAECDISGMQQLNELMTDLREIKENVRRIAEGRGTILRIGLFGRGPLDKALRGTSKVFSLNLEEDFIEHLRQNEEKRTDFVWLESLVVNTRPEIDLDIRRKTPDFVGDFLRRSAEVQQSIAGLSPSDKRDELKKVISSYLVSRPEFNKISFMLEDMTADELYNLLEDAETVGLNLLVDGEEL
;
A
#
# COMPACT_ATOMS: atom_id res chain seq x y z
N MET A 1 -35.37 -28.02 7.29
CA MET A 1 -34.64 -28.12 8.57
C MET A 1 -35.57 -27.63 9.66
N ASP A 2 -35.44 -28.13 10.88
CA ASP A 2 -36.18 -27.60 12.03
C ASP A 2 -35.68 -26.18 12.30
N SER A 3 -36.55 -25.18 12.11
CA SER A 3 -36.18 -23.75 12.24
C SER A 3 -35.95 -23.31 13.68
N SER A 4 -36.00 -24.25 14.64
CA SER A 4 -35.71 -24.00 16.05
C SER A 4 -34.25 -24.25 16.45
N ILE A 5 -33.44 -24.85 15.56
CA ILE A 5 -32.03 -25.19 15.83
C ILE A 5 -31.13 -24.25 15.06
N PHE A 6 -30.29 -23.49 15.77
CA PHE A 6 -29.29 -22.63 15.16
C PHE A 6 -28.27 -23.45 14.35
N SER A 7 -28.06 -23.06 13.10
CA SER A 7 -27.30 -23.82 12.11
C SER A 7 -26.10 -23.03 11.59
N VAL A 8 -24.95 -23.72 11.53
CA VAL A 8 -23.68 -23.12 11.12
C VAL A 8 -23.19 -23.78 9.84
N GLY A 9 -22.94 -22.97 8.82
CA GLY A 9 -22.22 -23.36 7.62
C GLY A 9 -20.74 -23.02 7.73
N VAL A 10 -19.88 -23.92 7.24
CA VAL A 10 -18.44 -23.70 7.13
C VAL A 10 -18.04 -23.87 5.68
N LEU A 11 -17.45 -22.85 5.06
CA LEU A 11 -17.14 -22.87 3.64
C LEU A 11 -15.83 -22.15 3.31
N HIS A 12 -15.01 -22.75 2.45
CA HIS A 12 -13.77 -22.16 1.96
C HIS A 12 -13.98 -21.68 0.52
N CYS A 13 -14.28 -20.38 0.34
CA CYS A 13 -14.67 -19.82 -0.96
C CYS A 13 -14.36 -18.32 -1.06
N ASN A 14 -14.49 -17.77 -2.26
CA ASN A 14 -14.54 -16.33 -2.51
C ASN A 14 -16.00 -15.88 -2.68
N VAL A 15 -16.47 -14.98 -1.82
CA VAL A 15 -17.81 -14.40 -1.91
C VAL A 15 -17.77 -13.03 -2.59
N GLY A 16 -18.45 -12.91 -3.73
CA GLY A 16 -18.49 -11.67 -4.53
C GLY A 16 -17.26 -11.46 -5.42
N LYS A 17 -17.04 -10.23 -5.88
CA LYS A 17 -15.91 -9.87 -6.75
C LYS A 17 -14.74 -9.34 -5.93
N MET A 18 -13.89 -10.23 -5.46
CA MET A 18 -12.62 -9.85 -4.82
C MET A 18 -11.50 -10.28 -5.77
N ASN A 19 -10.95 -9.29 -6.49
CA ASN A 19 -9.83 -9.34 -7.44
C ASN A 19 -9.23 -10.75 -7.71
N ASP A 20 -9.52 -11.27 -8.92
CA ASP A 20 -9.14 -12.59 -9.51
C ASP A 20 -10.15 -13.74 -9.28
N ASP A 21 -11.42 -13.49 -9.66
CA ASP A 21 -12.59 -14.40 -9.60
C ASP A 21 -12.48 -15.65 -10.48
N ARG A 22 -11.50 -16.53 -10.23
CA ARG A 22 -11.44 -17.87 -10.86
C ARG A 22 -11.38 -19.04 -9.88
N TYR A 23 -11.17 -18.77 -8.59
CA TYR A 23 -11.04 -19.83 -7.58
C TYR A 23 -12.21 -19.81 -6.58
N ALA A 24 -12.99 -20.89 -6.55
CA ALA A 24 -14.11 -21.14 -5.65
C ALA A 24 -15.15 -20.00 -5.53
N PRO A 25 -15.79 -19.57 -6.64
CA PRO A 25 -16.76 -18.47 -6.61
C PRO A 25 -18.04 -18.87 -5.87
N CYS A 26 -18.53 -17.96 -5.04
CA CYS A 26 -19.80 -18.03 -4.33
C CYS A 26 -20.39 -16.62 -4.28
N SER A 27 -21.72 -16.49 -4.30
CA SER A 27 -22.37 -15.20 -4.07
C SER A 27 -22.93 -15.14 -2.66
N LEU A 28 -23.11 -13.92 -2.14
CA LEU A 28 -23.78 -13.74 -0.85
C LEU A 28 -25.23 -14.25 -0.91
N GLU A 29 -25.84 -14.25 -2.09
CA GLU A 29 -27.20 -14.77 -2.30
C GLU A 29 -27.25 -16.30 -2.20
N ASP A 30 -26.23 -17.01 -2.69
CA ASP A 30 -26.15 -18.48 -2.53
C ASP A 30 -26.14 -18.86 -1.03
N LEU A 31 -25.40 -18.10 -0.22
CA LEU A 31 -25.34 -18.30 1.23
C LEU A 31 -26.67 -18.00 1.92
N ARG A 32 -27.43 -17.00 1.44
CA ARG A 32 -28.78 -16.70 1.95
C ARG A 32 -29.78 -17.79 1.61
N LEU A 33 -29.80 -18.24 0.36
CA LEU A 33 -30.75 -19.25 -0.12
C LEU A 33 -30.54 -20.62 0.50
N ALA A 34 -29.33 -20.92 0.99
CA ALA A 34 -29.04 -22.14 1.72
C ALA A 34 -29.76 -22.23 3.08
N GLY A 35 -30.25 -21.11 3.62
CA GLY A 35 -31.11 -21.08 4.81
C GLY A 35 -30.43 -21.49 6.11
N LEU A 36 -29.11 -21.28 6.23
CA LEU A 36 -28.37 -21.42 7.49
C LEU A 36 -28.38 -20.09 8.26
N ASP A 37 -28.08 -20.11 9.55
CA ASP A 37 -28.13 -18.91 10.40
C ASP A 37 -26.80 -18.14 10.45
N TYR A 38 -25.69 -18.86 10.31
CA TYR A 38 -24.34 -18.30 10.32
C TYR A 38 -23.41 -19.02 9.35
N TRP A 39 -22.54 -18.26 8.69
CA TRP A 39 -21.50 -18.74 7.79
C TRP A 39 -20.11 -18.36 8.29
N ALA A 40 -19.36 -19.37 8.73
CA ALA A 40 -17.93 -19.30 8.99
C ALA A 40 -17.17 -19.52 7.67
N LEU A 41 -16.76 -18.43 7.03
CA LEU A 41 -16.01 -18.50 5.78
C LEU A 41 -14.50 -18.65 6.02
N GLY A 42 -13.79 -19.19 5.04
CA GLY A 42 -12.34 -19.21 4.93
C GLY A 42 -11.90 -18.97 3.49
N HIS A 43 -10.58 -18.90 3.25
CA HIS A 43 -9.89 -18.56 1.99
C HIS A 43 -9.32 -17.14 1.96
N VAL A 44 -10.13 -16.13 2.30
CA VAL A 44 -9.68 -14.73 2.31
C VAL A 44 -8.91 -14.43 3.61
N HIS A 45 -7.67 -13.95 3.50
CA HIS A 45 -6.81 -13.64 4.65
C HIS A 45 -7.19 -12.33 5.36
N THR A 46 -7.88 -11.43 4.68
CA THR A 46 -8.40 -10.19 5.28
C THR A 46 -9.71 -10.48 5.99
N LYS A 47 -9.76 -10.18 7.30
CA LYS A 47 -10.99 -10.30 8.08
C LYS A 47 -12.08 -9.38 7.53
N SER A 48 -13.31 -9.86 7.47
CA SER A 48 -14.45 -9.09 6.98
C SER A 48 -15.75 -9.70 7.48
N VAL A 49 -16.72 -8.84 7.82
CA VAL A 49 -18.11 -9.26 8.05
C VAL A 49 -18.92 -8.83 6.84
N LEU A 50 -19.36 -9.81 6.05
CA LEU A 50 -20.13 -9.55 4.83
C LEU A 50 -21.61 -9.31 5.10
N SER A 51 -22.12 -9.86 6.21
CA SER A 51 -23.47 -9.65 6.69
C SER A 51 -23.50 -9.75 8.21
N HIS A 52 -24.07 -8.75 8.88
CA HIS A 52 -24.35 -8.76 10.32
C HIS A 52 -25.75 -9.31 10.64
N GLU A 53 -26.64 -9.34 9.65
CA GLU A 53 -28.01 -9.88 9.76
C GLU A 53 -28.02 -11.36 9.43
N GLN A 54 -29.14 -12.07 9.64
CA GLN A 54 -29.27 -13.49 9.28
C GLN A 54 -29.33 -13.71 7.74
N PRO A 55 -28.46 -14.56 7.16
CA PRO A 55 -27.36 -15.25 7.82
C PRO A 55 -26.19 -14.33 8.11
N CYS A 56 -25.63 -14.40 9.32
CA CYS A 56 -24.42 -13.66 9.61
C CYS A 56 -23.26 -14.33 8.86
N VAL A 57 -22.46 -13.56 8.12
CA VAL A 57 -21.43 -14.11 7.20
C VAL A 57 -20.08 -13.46 7.51
N VAL A 58 -19.11 -14.27 7.90
CA VAL A 58 -17.83 -13.78 8.42
C VAL A 58 -16.65 -14.49 7.78
N TYR A 59 -15.71 -13.70 7.27
CA TYR A 59 -14.32 -14.11 7.07
C TYR A 59 -13.51 -13.72 8.32
N PRO A 60 -12.98 -14.68 9.09
CA PRO A 60 -12.13 -14.38 10.25
C PRO A 60 -10.74 -13.86 9.83
N GLY A 61 -10.35 -14.08 8.56
CA GLY A 61 -9.00 -13.81 8.07
C GLY A 61 -8.02 -14.91 8.44
N ASN A 62 -6.73 -14.57 8.47
CA ASN A 62 -5.67 -15.43 8.98
C ASN A 62 -5.31 -15.09 10.43
N THR A 63 -4.73 -16.08 11.14
CA THR A 63 -4.31 -15.95 12.55
C THR A 63 -2.95 -15.28 12.72
N GLN A 64 -2.13 -15.28 11.68
CA GLN A 64 -0.79 -14.68 11.64
C GLN A 64 -0.53 -14.14 10.23
N GLY A 65 -0.12 -12.87 10.16
CA GLY A 65 0.29 -12.26 8.89
C GLY A 65 1.61 -12.85 8.42
N VAL A 66 1.70 -13.25 7.15
CA VAL A 66 2.89 -13.88 6.55
C VAL A 66 3.69 -12.95 5.65
N SER A 67 3.18 -11.75 5.37
CA SER A 67 3.89 -10.76 4.56
C SER A 67 3.46 -9.33 4.87
N ILE A 68 4.24 -8.37 4.38
CA ILE A 68 3.95 -6.92 4.47
C ILE A 68 2.64 -6.49 3.78
N ARG A 69 2.02 -7.36 2.97
CA ARG A 69 0.69 -7.09 2.40
C ARG A 69 -0.43 -7.31 3.42
N GLU A 70 -0.13 -8.00 4.51
CA GLU A 70 -1.08 -8.43 5.53
C GLU A 70 -0.94 -7.61 6.82
N VAL A 71 -0.97 -6.28 6.67
CA VAL A 71 -0.83 -5.34 7.78
C VAL A 71 -1.97 -5.42 8.80
N GLY A 72 -1.69 -4.95 10.02
CA GLY A 72 -2.65 -4.82 11.11
C GLY A 72 -2.95 -6.12 11.86
N PRO A 73 -3.93 -6.09 12.79
CA PRO A 73 -4.24 -7.21 13.68
C PRO A 73 -4.79 -8.45 12.95
N ARG A 74 -4.28 -9.64 13.29
CA ARG A 74 -4.62 -10.94 12.69
C ARG A 74 -5.08 -11.93 13.77
N GLY A 75 -6.02 -12.81 13.46
CA GLY A 75 -6.58 -13.63 14.53
C GLY A 75 -7.79 -14.44 14.14
N CYS A 76 -8.74 -14.50 15.06
CA CYS A 76 -9.97 -15.26 14.90
C CYS A 76 -11.19 -14.41 15.23
N CYS A 77 -12.37 -14.97 15.00
CA CYS A 77 -13.63 -14.36 15.37
C CYS A 77 -14.33 -15.24 16.42
N LEU A 78 -14.63 -14.65 17.58
CA LEU A 78 -15.54 -15.21 18.56
C LEU A 78 -16.96 -14.79 18.15
N VAL A 79 -17.85 -15.77 17.98
CA VAL A 79 -19.24 -15.50 17.64
C VAL A 79 -20.12 -15.96 18.78
N GLU A 80 -20.81 -15.00 19.39
CA GLU A 80 -21.80 -15.26 20.43
C GLU A 80 -23.19 -15.33 19.79
N VAL A 81 -23.97 -16.33 20.15
CA VAL A 81 -25.35 -16.51 19.65
C VAL A 81 -26.29 -16.39 20.84
N ASP A 82 -27.23 -15.45 20.76
CA ASP A 82 -28.21 -15.23 21.82
C ASP A 82 -29.41 -16.20 21.74
N GLU A 83 -30.33 -16.09 22.70
CA GLU A 83 -31.55 -16.91 22.77
C GLU A 83 -32.51 -16.71 21.59
N ASN A 84 -32.36 -15.63 20.82
CA ASN A 84 -33.15 -15.34 19.62
C ASN A 84 -32.43 -15.79 18.33
N GLY A 85 -31.27 -16.45 18.45
CA GLY A 85 -30.47 -16.88 17.30
C GLY A 85 -29.71 -15.75 16.61
N LYS A 86 -29.53 -14.59 17.27
CA LYS A 86 -28.72 -13.50 16.72
C LYS A 86 -27.24 -13.79 16.97
N ALA A 87 -26.48 -13.92 15.89
CA ALA A 87 -25.03 -14.07 15.93
C ALA A 87 -24.33 -12.71 16.00
N THR A 88 -23.44 -12.52 16.97
CA THR A 88 -22.65 -11.30 17.16
C THR A 88 -21.16 -11.63 17.04
N PRO A 89 -20.52 -11.30 15.91
CA PRO A 89 -19.10 -11.54 15.72
C PRO A 89 -18.23 -10.49 16.43
N ALA A 90 -17.25 -10.95 17.19
CA ALA A 90 -16.21 -10.14 17.82
C ALA A 90 -14.83 -10.65 17.39
N PHE A 91 -13.98 -9.75 16.87
CA PHE A 91 -12.63 -10.12 16.46
C PHE A 91 -11.68 -10.21 17.66
N ILE A 92 -10.90 -11.29 17.72
CA ILE A 92 -9.86 -11.50 18.73
C ILE A 92 -8.51 -11.59 18.01
N SER A 93 -7.62 -10.64 18.31
CA SER A 93 -6.24 -10.63 17.81
C SER A 93 -5.43 -11.73 18.52
N THR A 94 -4.81 -12.61 17.72
CA THR A 94 -4.01 -13.74 18.22
C THR A 94 -2.60 -13.76 17.62
N GLU A 95 -2.23 -12.78 16.78
CA GLU A 95 -0.94 -12.78 16.13
C GLU A 95 0.21 -12.66 17.14
N ALA A 96 1.29 -13.40 16.89
CA ALA A 96 2.51 -13.28 17.69
C ALA A 96 3.34 -12.07 17.23
N ILE A 97 3.32 -11.80 15.92
CA ILE A 97 4.05 -10.70 15.29
C ILE A 97 3.09 -9.94 14.37
N ARG A 98 3.06 -8.62 14.47
CA ARG A 98 2.25 -7.75 13.61
C ARG A 98 3.07 -7.19 12.45
N TRP A 99 2.48 -7.12 11.27
CA TRP A 99 3.04 -6.36 10.15
C TRP A 99 2.43 -4.96 10.15
N GLU A 100 3.27 -3.93 10.01
CA GLU A 100 2.82 -2.55 9.92
C GLU A 100 3.53 -1.78 8.80
N LYS A 101 2.84 -0.77 8.30
CA LYS A 101 3.39 0.23 7.40
C LYS A 101 3.21 1.61 8.02
N ALA A 102 4.21 2.45 7.84
CA ALA A 102 4.12 3.86 8.14
C ALA A 102 4.72 4.67 7.00
N GLU A 103 4.41 5.96 6.98
CA GLU A 103 4.93 6.90 6.00
C GLU A 103 5.60 8.06 6.73
N CYS A 104 6.64 8.63 6.13
CA CYS A 104 7.37 9.76 6.66
C CYS A 104 7.57 10.79 5.54
N ASP A 105 7.02 11.99 5.74
CA ASP A 105 7.19 13.11 4.81
C ASP A 105 8.52 13.80 5.08
N ILE A 106 9.37 13.97 4.06
CA ILE A 106 10.63 14.71 4.18
C ILE A 106 10.47 16.22 3.93
N SER A 107 9.26 16.68 3.59
CA SER A 107 9.03 18.06 3.16
C SER A 107 9.37 19.04 4.27
N GLY A 108 10.24 20.00 3.95
CA GLY A 108 10.74 20.99 4.90
C GLY A 108 11.93 20.53 5.75
N MET A 109 12.26 19.23 5.78
CA MET A 109 13.44 18.74 6.50
C MET A 109 14.72 19.19 5.80
N GLN A 110 15.65 19.78 6.54
CA GLN A 110 16.91 20.29 6.00
C GLN A 110 18.07 19.32 6.23
N GLN A 111 17.99 18.49 7.27
CA GLN A 111 19.09 17.66 7.73
C GLN A 111 18.64 16.22 8.06
N LEU A 112 19.55 15.25 7.88
CA LEU A 112 19.27 13.81 8.11
C LEU A 112 18.94 13.48 9.59
N ASN A 113 19.36 14.31 10.54
CA ASN A 113 19.02 14.14 11.97
C ASN A 113 17.54 14.44 12.25
N GLU A 114 16.91 15.34 11.49
CA GLU A 114 15.47 15.60 11.56
C GLU A 114 14.71 14.33 11.14
N LEU A 115 15.06 13.78 9.97
CA LEU A 115 14.51 12.51 9.50
C LEU A 115 14.71 11.36 10.50
N MET A 116 15.92 11.20 11.06
CA MET A 116 16.18 10.17 12.07
C MET A 116 15.29 10.34 13.31
N THR A 117 14.98 11.57 13.69
CA THR A 117 14.11 11.87 14.85
C THR A 117 12.68 11.41 14.57
N ASP A 118 12.15 11.76 13.40
CA ASP A 118 10.79 11.39 12.99
C ASP A 118 10.65 9.87 12.79
N LEU A 119 11.65 9.21 12.20
CA LEU A 119 11.65 7.75 12.06
C LEU A 119 11.63 7.03 13.42
N ARG A 120 12.32 7.58 14.43
CA ARG A 120 12.27 7.05 15.80
C ARG A 120 10.89 7.26 16.41
N GLU A 121 10.30 8.44 16.22
CA GLU A 121 8.95 8.72 16.73
C GLU A 121 7.91 7.79 16.10
N ILE A 122 7.96 7.59 14.77
CA ILE A 122 7.12 6.62 14.06
C ILE A 122 7.29 5.23 14.66
N LYS A 123 8.53 4.78 14.86
CA LYS A 123 8.80 3.46 15.46
C LYS A 123 8.18 3.31 16.85
N GLU A 124 8.33 4.31 17.72
CA GLU A 124 7.74 4.27 19.07
C GLU A 124 6.21 4.39 19.05
N ASN A 125 5.63 5.12 18.11
CA ASN A 125 4.19 5.16 17.89
C ASN A 125 3.64 3.78 17.51
N VAL A 126 4.30 3.12 16.56
CA VAL A 126 3.96 1.75 16.15
C VAL A 126 4.04 0.79 17.34
N ARG A 127 5.09 0.87 18.15
CA ARG A 127 5.23 0.06 19.37
C ARG A 127 4.04 0.24 20.32
N ARG A 128 3.63 1.49 20.57
CA ARG A 128 2.50 1.79 21.47
C ARG A 128 1.19 1.19 20.97
N ILE A 129 0.94 1.24 19.66
CA ILE A 129 -0.29 0.74 19.02
C ILE A 129 -0.28 -0.80 18.88
N ALA A 130 0.90 -1.44 18.90
CA ALA A 130 1.03 -2.90 18.83
C ALA A 130 0.59 -3.65 20.09
N GLU A 131 0.22 -2.93 21.17
CA GLU A 131 -0.27 -3.50 22.44
C GLU A 131 0.71 -4.53 23.04
N GLY A 132 2.02 -4.24 22.96
CA GLY A 132 3.08 -5.11 23.50
C GLY A 132 3.46 -6.29 22.60
N ARG A 133 2.87 -6.42 21.40
CA ARG A 133 3.31 -7.40 20.40
C ARG A 133 4.56 -6.92 19.67
N GLY A 134 5.39 -7.87 19.25
CA GLY A 134 6.47 -7.58 18.32
C GLY A 134 5.90 -7.17 16.96
N THR A 135 6.53 -6.20 16.30
CA THR A 135 6.10 -5.66 15.02
C THR A 135 7.23 -5.69 14.01
N ILE A 136 6.92 -6.10 12.78
CA ILE A 136 7.75 -5.88 11.61
C ILE A 136 7.20 -4.65 10.88
N LEU A 137 8.03 -3.63 10.74
CA LEU A 137 7.65 -2.32 10.22
C LEU A 137 8.32 -2.07 8.87
N ARG A 138 7.58 -1.53 7.91
CA ARG A 138 8.13 -0.87 6.73
C ARG A 138 7.78 0.61 6.77
N ILE A 139 8.76 1.47 6.52
CA ILE A 139 8.53 2.92 6.42
C ILE A 139 8.73 3.35 4.97
N GLY A 140 7.74 4.04 4.40
CA GLY A 140 7.86 4.74 3.12
C GLY A 140 8.27 6.19 3.35
N LEU A 141 9.39 6.62 2.77
CA LEU A 141 9.76 8.04 2.70
C LEU A 141 9.12 8.67 1.47
N PHE A 142 8.48 9.81 1.64
CA PHE A 142 7.87 10.58 0.54
C PHE A 142 8.10 12.07 0.74
N GLY A 143 7.66 12.87 -0.23
CA GLY A 143 7.75 14.34 -0.17
C GLY A 143 8.92 14.92 -0.94
N ARG A 144 9.03 16.25 -0.91
CA ARG A 144 10.04 17.03 -1.64
C ARG A 144 10.98 17.73 -0.68
N GLY A 145 12.29 17.57 -0.87
CA GLY A 145 13.24 18.21 0.03
C GLY A 145 14.68 18.08 -0.40
N PRO A 146 15.59 18.82 0.27
CA PRO A 146 17.02 18.79 -0.01
C PRO A 146 17.65 17.42 0.32
N LEU A 147 16.97 16.58 1.11
CA LEU A 147 17.43 15.24 1.48
C LEU A 147 17.31 14.20 0.34
N ASP A 148 16.56 14.48 -0.74
CA ASP A 148 16.29 13.52 -1.82
C ASP A 148 17.57 12.94 -2.44
N LYS A 149 18.54 13.79 -2.80
CA LYS A 149 19.80 13.35 -3.42
C LYS A 149 20.60 12.42 -2.52
N ALA A 150 20.58 12.66 -1.21
CA ALA A 150 21.25 11.80 -0.24
C ALA A 150 20.52 10.46 -0.12
N LEU A 151 19.19 10.49 0.03
CA LEU A 151 18.38 9.29 0.23
C LEU A 151 18.34 8.37 -0.99
N ARG A 152 18.35 8.92 -2.22
CA ARG A 152 18.39 8.12 -3.46
C ARG A 152 19.78 7.57 -3.81
N GLY A 153 20.82 7.91 -3.05
CA GLY A 153 22.20 7.46 -3.32
C GLY A 153 22.80 8.01 -4.62
N THR A 154 22.22 9.06 -5.21
CA THR A 154 22.70 9.67 -6.47
C THR A 154 23.77 10.74 -6.24
N SER A 155 24.05 11.10 -4.99
CA SER A 155 25.12 12.03 -4.66
C SER A 155 26.52 11.41 -4.84
N LYS A 156 27.35 12.01 -5.70
CA LYS A 156 28.79 11.66 -5.87
C LYS A 156 29.59 11.76 -4.56
N VAL A 157 29.09 12.48 -3.55
CA VAL A 157 29.76 12.72 -2.26
C VAL A 157 29.40 11.67 -1.21
N PHE A 158 28.24 11.01 -1.34
CA PHE A 158 27.73 10.03 -0.39
C PHE A 158 27.54 8.68 -1.09
N SER A 159 28.64 7.97 -1.37
CA SER A 159 28.62 6.57 -1.81
C SER A 159 28.30 5.58 -0.66
N LEU A 160 27.47 6.00 0.30
CA LEU A 160 27.09 5.21 1.48
C LEU A 160 25.62 4.82 1.36
N ASN A 161 25.31 3.55 1.64
CA ASN A 161 23.95 3.03 1.70
C ASN A 161 23.25 3.58 2.95
N LEU A 162 22.87 4.87 2.94
CA LEU A 162 22.20 5.53 4.07
C LEU A 162 20.96 4.75 4.55
N GLU A 163 20.24 4.11 3.64
CA GLU A 163 19.11 3.23 3.98
C GLU A 163 19.53 2.11 4.95
N GLU A 164 20.67 1.45 4.70
CA GLU A 164 21.20 0.40 5.57
C GLU A 164 21.59 0.97 6.94
N ASP A 165 22.26 2.13 6.96
CA ASP A 165 22.64 2.81 8.21
C ASP A 165 21.40 3.18 9.06
N PHE A 166 20.34 3.71 8.42
CA PHE A 166 19.07 4.00 9.10
C PHE A 166 18.43 2.73 9.65
N ILE A 167 18.39 1.66 8.86
CA ILE A 167 17.81 0.37 9.26
C ILE A 167 18.58 -0.22 10.43
N GLU A 168 19.90 -0.28 10.36
CA GLU A 168 20.74 -0.78 11.45
C GLU A 168 20.52 0.05 12.72
N HIS A 169 20.56 1.38 12.61
CA HIS A 169 20.34 2.28 13.74
C HIS A 169 18.97 2.07 14.39
N LEU A 170 17.92 1.94 13.59
CA LEU A 170 16.55 1.75 14.09
C LEU A 170 16.30 0.36 14.68
N ARG A 171 17.08 -0.65 14.29
CA ARG A 171 17.04 -2.01 14.87
C ARG A 171 17.84 -2.16 16.16
N GLN A 172 18.72 -1.21 16.49
CA GLN A 172 19.56 -1.31 17.69
C GLN A 172 18.72 -1.56 18.96
N ASN A 173 19.07 -2.62 19.69
CA ASN A 173 18.45 -3.07 20.93
C ASN A 173 17.04 -3.68 20.80
N GLU A 174 16.48 -3.78 19.59
CA GLU A 174 15.18 -4.42 19.35
C GLU A 174 15.24 -5.93 19.64
N GLU A 175 16.39 -6.56 19.43
CA GLU A 175 16.62 -7.99 19.69
C GLU A 175 16.46 -8.41 21.16
N LYS A 176 16.46 -7.43 22.08
CA LYS A 176 16.34 -7.65 23.53
C LYS A 176 14.93 -7.39 24.04
N ARG A 177 13.99 -6.99 23.17
CA ARG A 177 12.63 -6.59 23.52
C ARG A 177 11.60 -7.65 23.15
N THR A 178 10.56 -7.78 23.95
CA THR A 178 9.38 -8.59 23.61
C THR A 178 8.39 -7.81 22.73
N ASP A 179 8.34 -6.49 22.89
CA ASP A 179 7.56 -5.52 22.10
C ASP A 179 8.44 -4.83 21.04
N PHE A 180 9.31 -5.61 20.41
CA PHE A 180 10.26 -5.10 19.42
C PHE A 180 9.53 -4.45 18.24
N VAL A 181 10.14 -3.46 17.60
CA VAL A 181 9.72 -2.94 16.30
C VAL A 181 10.89 -3.08 15.34
N TRP A 182 10.86 -4.14 14.56
CA TRP A 182 11.89 -4.50 13.62
C TRP A 182 11.63 -3.82 12.27
N LEU A 183 12.42 -2.80 11.93
CA LEU A 183 12.31 -2.16 10.63
C LEU A 183 12.81 -3.13 9.54
N GLU A 184 11.92 -3.66 8.70
CA GLU A 184 12.26 -4.58 7.61
C GLU A 184 12.91 -3.85 6.45
N SER A 185 12.31 -2.74 6.02
CA SER A 185 12.84 -1.90 4.95
C SER A 185 12.40 -0.44 5.09
N LEU A 186 13.19 0.41 4.44
CA LEU A 186 12.91 1.81 4.19
C LEU A 186 12.69 1.95 2.67
N VAL A 187 11.53 2.42 2.24
CA VAL A 187 11.22 2.57 0.82
C VAL A 187 11.31 4.04 0.46
N VAL A 188 12.27 4.42 -0.37
CA VAL A 188 12.54 5.82 -0.72
C VAL A 188 11.78 6.24 -1.98
N ASN A 189 10.73 7.03 -1.79
CA ASN A 189 9.92 7.65 -2.85
C ASN A 189 9.95 9.19 -2.74
N THR A 190 11.12 9.75 -2.42
CA THR A 190 11.31 11.21 -2.25
C THR A 190 11.52 11.92 -3.58
N ARG A 191 11.46 13.25 -3.60
CA ARG A 191 11.68 14.06 -4.80
C ARG A 191 12.56 15.28 -4.50
N PRO A 192 13.30 15.81 -5.48
CA PRO A 192 14.13 16.97 -5.25
C PRO A 192 13.27 18.21 -4.94
N GLU A 193 13.83 19.11 -4.13
CA GLU A 193 13.27 20.43 -3.82
C GLU A 193 13.42 21.38 -5.02
N ILE A 194 12.60 21.14 -6.03
CA ILE A 194 12.51 21.99 -7.21
C ILE A 194 11.15 22.66 -7.22
N ASP A 195 11.14 23.98 -7.29
CA ASP A 195 9.93 24.74 -7.59
C ASP A 195 9.52 24.41 -9.04
N LEU A 196 8.57 23.49 -9.17
CA LEU A 196 8.09 23.02 -10.46
C LEU A 196 7.41 24.13 -11.25
N ASP A 197 6.79 25.13 -10.61
CA ASP A 197 6.12 26.22 -11.32
C ASP A 197 7.12 27.20 -11.92
N ILE A 198 8.25 27.42 -11.26
CA ILE A 198 9.38 28.15 -11.83
C ILE A 198 10.06 27.30 -12.89
N ARG A 199 10.41 26.04 -12.60
CA ARG A 199 11.15 25.17 -13.54
C ARG A 199 10.38 24.91 -14.82
N ARG A 200 9.06 24.81 -14.74
CA ARG A 200 8.13 24.65 -15.88
C ARG A 200 8.08 25.90 -16.76
N LYS A 201 8.46 27.09 -16.27
CA LYS A 201 8.49 28.32 -17.08
C LYS A 201 9.80 28.50 -17.85
N THR A 202 10.84 27.74 -17.51
CA THR A 202 12.10 27.79 -18.25
C THR A 202 11.90 27.29 -19.69
N PRO A 203 12.34 28.04 -20.71
CA PRO A 203 12.19 27.66 -22.11
C PRO A 203 13.31 26.71 -22.55
N ASP A 204 13.48 25.61 -21.83
CA ASP A 204 14.45 24.56 -22.10
C ASP A 204 13.76 23.19 -22.18
N PHE A 205 14.52 22.15 -22.51
CA PHE A 205 14.00 20.79 -22.69
C PHE A 205 13.32 20.25 -21.42
N VAL A 206 13.88 20.53 -20.24
CA VAL A 206 13.29 20.11 -18.97
C VAL A 206 11.97 20.82 -18.70
N GLY A 207 11.90 22.14 -18.97
CA GLY A 207 10.67 22.91 -18.89
C GLY A 207 9.61 22.40 -19.87
N ASP A 208 9.99 22.05 -21.10
CA ASP A 208 9.09 21.40 -22.08
C ASP A 208 8.55 20.07 -21.55
N PHE A 209 9.42 19.24 -20.99
CA PHE A 209 9.05 17.96 -20.39
C PHE A 209 8.06 18.13 -19.21
N LEU A 210 8.34 19.05 -18.28
CA LEU A 210 7.47 19.34 -17.14
C LEU A 210 6.12 19.97 -17.56
N ARG A 211 6.10 20.75 -18.65
CA ARG A 211 4.84 21.27 -19.23
C ARG A 211 3.98 20.13 -19.74
N ARG A 212 4.58 19.19 -20.48
CA ARG A 212 3.88 17.98 -20.97
C ARG A 212 3.35 17.10 -19.84
N SER A 213 4.11 16.90 -18.76
CA SER A 213 3.61 16.14 -17.59
C SER A 213 2.38 16.81 -16.98
N ALA A 214 2.42 18.13 -16.80
CA ALA A 214 1.29 18.89 -16.25
C ALA A 214 0.03 18.85 -17.13
N GLU A 215 0.18 18.85 -18.46
CA GLU A 215 -0.95 18.69 -19.39
C GLU A 215 -1.67 17.34 -19.16
N VAL A 216 -0.92 16.27 -18.92
CA VAL A 216 -1.47 14.94 -18.62
C VAL A 216 -2.18 14.93 -17.26
N GLN A 217 -1.57 15.52 -16.22
CA GLN A 217 -2.22 15.63 -14.91
C GLN A 217 -3.54 16.41 -14.98
N GLN A 218 -3.58 17.47 -15.80
CA GLN A 218 -4.79 18.26 -16.00
C GLN A 218 -5.85 17.51 -16.80
N SER A 219 -5.47 16.69 -17.79
CA SER A 219 -6.43 15.93 -18.60
C SER A 219 -7.15 14.83 -17.81
N ILE A 220 -6.51 14.29 -16.77
CA ILE A 220 -7.08 13.26 -15.90
C ILE A 220 -7.77 13.81 -14.65
N ALA A 221 -7.65 15.12 -14.39
CA ALA A 221 -8.24 15.76 -13.22
C ALA A 221 -9.78 15.71 -13.30
N GLY A 222 -10.42 15.20 -12.25
CA GLY A 222 -11.88 15.11 -12.15
C GLY A 222 -12.53 13.93 -12.89
N LEU A 223 -11.75 13.07 -13.57
CA LEU A 223 -12.25 11.84 -14.19
C LEU A 223 -12.60 10.75 -13.16
N SER A 224 -13.52 9.84 -13.51
CA SER A 224 -13.77 8.62 -12.73
C SER A 224 -12.55 7.69 -12.74
N PRO A 225 -12.38 6.76 -11.79
CA PRO A 225 -11.23 5.86 -11.78
C PRO A 225 -11.06 5.04 -13.08
N SER A 226 -12.17 4.63 -13.71
CA SER A 226 -12.13 3.92 -14.99
C SER A 226 -11.67 4.84 -16.12
N ASP A 227 -12.24 6.05 -16.21
CA ASP A 227 -11.88 7.01 -17.25
C ASP A 227 -10.44 7.52 -17.10
N LYS A 228 -9.97 7.71 -15.85
CA LYS A 228 -8.58 8.02 -15.53
C LYS A 228 -7.65 6.96 -16.05
N ARG A 229 -7.96 5.68 -15.78
CA ARG A 229 -7.15 4.55 -16.25
C ARG A 229 -7.06 4.55 -17.78
N ASP A 230 -8.18 4.74 -18.47
CA ASP A 230 -8.21 4.69 -19.92
C ASP A 230 -7.45 5.87 -20.56
N GLU A 231 -7.58 7.07 -20.00
CA GLU A 231 -6.82 8.24 -20.47
C GLU A 231 -5.32 8.10 -20.18
N LEU A 232 -4.93 7.65 -18.98
CA LEU A 232 -3.53 7.38 -18.62
C LEU A 232 -2.90 6.35 -19.56
N LYS A 233 -3.61 5.26 -19.86
CA LYS A 233 -3.17 4.23 -20.81
C LYS A 233 -2.96 4.80 -22.20
N LYS A 234 -3.90 5.61 -22.68
CA LYS A 234 -3.82 6.24 -24.00
C LYS A 234 -2.60 7.16 -24.07
N VAL A 235 -2.37 7.97 -23.06
CA VAL A 235 -1.19 8.85 -22.96
C VAL A 235 0.10 8.04 -22.97
N ILE A 236 0.27 7.08 -22.05
CA ILE A 236 1.48 6.24 -21.97
C ILE A 236 1.71 5.49 -23.28
N SER A 237 0.66 4.91 -23.85
CA SER A 237 0.74 4.18 -25.12
C SER A 237 1.16 5.10 -26.27
N SER A 238 0.72 6.36 -26.30
CA SER A 238 1.10 7.31 -27.35
C SER A 238 2.61 7.59 -27.40
N TYR A 239 3.30 7.54 -26.25
CA TYR A 239 4.75 7.70 -26.18
C TYR A 239 5.51 6.42 -26.54
N LEU A 240 4.89 5.26 -26.33
CA LEU A 240 5.55 3.96 -26.47
C LEU A 240 5.23 3.27 -27.81
N VAL A 241 4.11 3.57 -28.47
CA VAL A 241 3.64 2.84 -29.66
C VAL A 241 4.64 2.84 -30.82
N SER A 242 5.48 3.87 -30.91
CA SER A 242 6.55 3.95 -31.92
C SER A 242 7.82 3.16 -31.54
N ARG A 243 7.84 2.49 -30.39
CA ARG A 243 9.01 1.77 -29.86
C ARG A 243 8.89 0.26 -30.11
N PRO A 244 9.94 -0.41 -30.62
CA PRO A 244 9.92 -1.86 -30.86
C PRO A 244 9.54 -2.70 -29.64
N GLU A 245 9.83 -2.19 -28.44
CA GLU A 245 9.58 -2.83 -27.15
C GLU A 245 8.11 -2.80 -26.74
N PHE A 246 7.28 -1.92 -27.34
CA PHE A 246 5.87 -1.75 -26.95
C PHE A 246 5.08 -3.06 -27.00
N ASN A 247 5.31 -3.88 -28.04
CA ASN A 247 4.66 -5.18 -28.19
C ASN A 247 4.96 -6.16 -27.05
N LYS A 248 6.03 -5.93 -26.28
CA LYS A 248 6.42 -6.75 -25.13
C LYS A 248 5.93 -6.19 -23.80
N ILE A 249 5.54 -4.92 -23.73
CA ILE A 249 5.15 -4.25 -22.47
C ILE A 249 3.68 -3.82 -22.46
N SER A 250 3.01 -3.81 -23.62
CA SER A 250 1.61 -3.40 -23.75
C SER A 250 0.67 -4.22 -22.87
N PHE A 251 0.90 -5.52 -22.73
CA PHE A 251 0.11 -6.38 -21.85
C PHE A 251 0.27 -6.01 -20.37
N MET A 252 1.44 -5.54 -19.95
CA MET A 252 1.65 -5.10 -18.57
C MET A 252 0.83 -3.86 -18.26
N LEU A 253 0.72 -2.93 -19.22
CA LEU A 253 -0.14 -1.76 -19.10
C LEU A 253 -1.63 -2.14 -19.06
N GLU A 254 -2.02 -3.29 -19.61
CA GLU A 254 -3.41 -3.75 -19.57
C GLU A 254 -3.89 -4.03 -18.15
N ASP A 255 -3.06 -4.67 -17.34
CA ASP A 255 -3.41 -5.11 -15.99
C ASP A 255 -3.24 -4.03 -14.91
N MET A 256 -2.53 -2.94 -15.23
CA MET A 256 -2.31 -1.87 -14.26
C MET A 256 -3.58 -1.07 -13.94
N THR A 257 -3.68 -0.67 -12.68
CA THR A 257 -4.68 0.25 -12.11
C THR A 257 -4.39 1.70 -12.49
N ALA A 258 -5.36 2.60 -12.26
CA ALA A 258 -5.15 4.04 -12.47
C ALA A 258 -3.99 4.59 -11.63
N ASP A 259 -3.90 4.16 -10.36
CA ASP A 259 -2.87 4.63 -9.43
C ASP A 259 -1.49 4.12 -9.85
N GLU A 260 -1.36 2.86 -10.29
CA GLU A 260 -0.09 2.32 -10.78
C GLU A 260 0.39 3.04 -12.05
N LEU A 261 -0.51 3.32 -12.99
CA LEU A 261 -0.17 4.07 -14.21
C LEU A 261 0.19 5.52 -13.91
N TYR A 262 -0.50 6.14 -12.95
CA TYR A 262 -0.20 7.49 -12.50
C TYR A 262 1.18 7.55 -11.83
N ASN A 263 1.46 6.63 -10.92
CA ASN A 263 2.77 6.51 -10.26
C ASN A 263 3.88 6.29 -11.28
N LEU A 264 3.65 5.47 -12.31
CA LEU A 264 4.62 5.26 -13.39
C LEU A 264 4.98 6.57 -14.12
N LEU A 265 3.99 7.43 -14.40
CA LEU A 265 4.23 8.73 -15.02
C LEU A 265 4.96 9.69 -14.08
N GLU A 266 4.59 9.72 -12.80
CA GLU A 266 5.27 10.56 -11.81
C GLU A 266 6.72 10.12 -11.56
N ASP A 267 6.98 8.81 -11.57
CA ASP A 267 8.32 8.25 -11.48
C ASP A 267 9.13 8.60 -12.73
N ALA A 268 8.54 8.48 -13.92
CA ALA A 268 9.17 8.90 -15.16
C ALA A 268 9.47 10.41 -15.17
N GLU A 269 8.58 11.24 -14.63
CA GLU A 269 8.79 12.68 -14.45
C GLU A 269 9.97 12.94 -13.51
N THR A 270 10.01 12.25 -12.36
CA THR A 270 11.06 12.41 -11.36
C THR A 270 12.42 11.94 -11.87
N VAL A 271 12.47 10.77 -12.53
CA VAL A 271 13.69 10.23 -13.14
C VAL A 271 14.16 11.16 -14.26
N GLY A 272 13.26 11.63 -15.12
CA GLY A 272 13.59 12.59 -16.17
C GLY A 272 14.14 13.88 -15.60
N LEU A 273 13.50 14.44 -14.58
CA LEU A 273 13.95 15.64 -13.88
C LEU A 273 15.34 15.44 -13.27
N ASN A 274 15.57 14.33 -12.58
CA ASN A 274 16.87 14.02 -11.98
C ASN A 274 17.97 13.89 -13.03
N LEU A 275 17.74 13.11 -14.10
CA LEU A 275 18.73 12.90 -15.17
C LEU A 275 19.06 14.18 -15.93
N LEU A 276 18.08 15.06 -16.12
CA LEU A 276 18.26 16.28 -16.90
C LEU A 276 18.83 17.42 -16.05
N VAL A 277 18.49 17.49 -14.75
CA VAL A 277 19.02 18.51 -13.84
C VAL A 277 20.44 18.15 -13.36
N ASP A 278 20.78 16.87 -13.19
CA ASP A 278 22.17 16.47 -12.86
C ASP A 278 23.14 16.70 -14.05
N GLY A 279 22.63 16.87 -15.27
CA GLY A 279 23.41 17.31 -16.44
C GLY A 279 23.60 18.83 -16.54
N GLU A 280 22.86 19.61 -15.73
CA GLU A 280 22.93 21.07 -15.64
C GLU A 280 23.80 21.51 -14.44
N GLU A 281 24.94 20.85 -14.20
CA GLU A 281 25.96 21.37 -13.26
C GLU A 281 26.34 22.81 -13.71
N LEU A 282 25.85 23.81 -12.96
CA LEU A 282 26.34 25.19 -12.92
C LEU A 282 27.66 25.25 -12.13
#